data_AF-A0A949I2P0-F1
#
_entry.id   AF-A0A949I2P0-F1
#
_cell.length_a   1.000
_cell.length_b   1.000
_cell.length_c   1.000
_cell.angle_alpha   90.00
_cell.angle_beta   90.00
_cell.angle_gamma   90.00
#
_symmetry.space_group_name_H-M   'P 1'
#
loop_
_entity.id
_entity.type
_entity.pdbx_description
1 polymer ?
#
loop_
_entity_poly.entity_id
_entity_poly.type
_entity_poly.pdbx_seq_one_letter_code
_entity_poly.pdbx_strand_id
1 'polypeptide(L)'
;LIGTVYAMSQMASNSEFVILRSAGMSPRTAMRRLLSIGLVLAAVTFVLGEFIAPRMDEKAEQLVAEAKGKQFEGVLQSGQWIRNIREVDHTVETVNVAVAADGKITHVTLYRFDDASRLLLRVESNGAQYLGDKRWALLDATVIEPGASAVTTRRVPRWEWDAGIQPSVLNVSYVSPEQMTARDLWAYAQHLHRSGQVADRYDLSFWKKLMYPLTVLVMMALALPFAYLHARSGGVSVKVFGGIMLGLSFALLNGLFSQLGLLSSMPMVLVAAAPSLLYLSVAFLALVWVLRVH
;
A
#
# COMPACT_ATOMS: atom_id res chain seq x y z
N LEU A 1 -3.05 -14.09 -15.42
CA LEU A 1 -3.02 -15.57 -15.38
C LEU A 1 -4.21 -16.19 -16.11
N ILE A 2 -5.43 -16.08 -15.60
CA ILE A 2 -6.63 -16.75 -16.15
C ILE A 2 -6.81 -16.48 -17.65
N GLY A 3 -6.83 -15.21 -18.06
CA GLY A 3 -6.97 -14.84 -19.48
C GLY A 3 -5.85 -15.41 -20.36
N THR A 4 -4.61 -15.44 -19.85
CA THR A 4 -3.47 -16.03 -20.56
C THR A 4 -3.60 -17.54 -20.68
N VAL A 5 -3.99 -18.24 -19.60
CA VAL A 5 -4.23 -19.69 -19.61
C VAL A 5 -5.35 -20.03 -20.56
N TYR A 6 -6.45 -19.27 -20.56
CA TYR A 6 -7.56 -19.44 -21.48
C TYR A 6 -7.11 -19.27 -22.94
N ALA A 7 -6.45 -18.16 -23.27
CA ALA A 7 -5.96 -17.89 -24.63
C ALA A 7 -4.99 -18.98 -25.11
N MET A 8 -4.00 -19.35 -24.28
CA MET A 8 -3.05 -20.42 -24.60
C MET A 8 -3.74 -21.78 -24.76
N SER A 9 -4.73 -22.08 -23.92
CA SER A 9 -5.50 -23.32 -24.00
C SER A 9 -6.37 -23.37 -25.26
N GLN A 10 -6.95 -22.24 -25.66
CA GLN A 10 -7.77 -22.13 -26.87
C GLN A 10 -6.91 -22.29 -28.12
N MET A 11 -5.77 -21.61 -28.20
CA MET A 11 -4.81 -21.76 -29.31
C MET A 11 -4.31 -23.21 -29.43
N ALA A 12 -4.07 -23.88 -28.30
CA ALA A 12 -3.70 -25.29 -28.29
C ALA A 12 -4.85 -26.20 -28.77
N SER A 13 -6.09 -25.90 -28.36
CA SER A 13 -7.28 -26.67 -28.76
C SER A 13 -7.63 -26.51 -30.24
N ASN A 14 -7.36 -25.33 -30.82
CA ASN A 14 -7.58 -25.03 -32.24
C ASN A 14 -6.39 -25.45 -33.13
N SER A 15 -5.39 -26.15 -32.59
CA SER A 15 -4.13 -26.51 -33.27
C SER A 15 -3.26 -25.31 -33.73
N GLU A 16 -3.63 -24.06 -33.42
CA GLU A 16 -2.85 -22.86 -33.77
C GLU A 16 -1.45 -22.89 -33.14
N PHE A 17 -1.36 -23.31 -31.88
CA PHE A 17 -0.07 -23.40 -31.19
C PHE A 17 0.84 -24.50 -31.77
N VAL A 18 0.24 -25.60 -32.24
CA VAL A 18 0.97 -26.69 -32.90
C VAL A 18 1.53 -26.22 -34.25
N ILE A 19 0.74 -25.48 -35.03
CA ILE A 19 1.15 -24.88 -36.31
C ILE A 19 2.33 -23.91 -36.10
N LEU A 20 2.26 -23.03 -35.09
CA LEU A 20 3.36 -22.11 -34.80
C LEU A 20 4.65 -22.87 -34.44
N ARG A 21 4.55 -23.98 -33.69
CA ARG A 21 5.70 -24.82 -33.33
C ARG A 21 6.29 -25.53 -34.55
N SER A 22 5.45 -26.10 -35.42
CA SER A 22 5.91 -26.78 -36.64
C SER A 22 6.53 -25.81 -37.66
N ALA A 23 6.12 -24.54 -37.64
CA ALA A 23 6.74 -23.45 -38.40
C ALA A 23 8.07 -22.95 -37.80
N GLY A 24 8.60 -23.58 -36.75
CA GLY A 24 9.91 -23.28 -36.17
C GLY A 24 9.88 -22.33 -34.96
N MET A 25 8.72 -22.05 -34.38
CA MET A 25 8.65 -21.24 -33.15
C MET A 25 9.26 -22.01 -31.97
N SER A 26 10.42 -21.55 -31.52
CA SER A 26 11.04 -22.10 -30.31
C SER A 26 10.28 -21.68 -29.04
N PRO A 27 10.34 -22.48 -27.96
CA PRO A 27 9.75 -22.15 -26.66
C PRO A 27 10.25 -20.84 -26.06
N ARG A 28 11.54 -20.54 -26.27
CA ARG A 28 12.15 -19.27 -25.84
C ARG A 28 11.54 -18.09 -26.60
N THR A 29 11.30 -18.25 -27.90
CA THR A 29 10.63 -17.23 -28.72
C THR A 29 9.19 -17.03 -28.26
N ALA A 30 8.45 -18.10 -27.99
CA ALA A 30 7.08 -18.03 -27.46
C ALA A 30 7.04 -17.28 -26.11
N MET A 31 7.93 -17.63 -25.17
CA MET A 31 8.06 -16.93 -23.89
C MET A 31 8.38 -15.44 -24.08
N ARG A 32 9.34 -15.08 -24.95
CA ARG A 32 9.70 -13.68 -25.20
C ARG A 32 8.53 -12.88 -25.79
N ARG A 33 7.77 -13.47 -26.73
CA ARG A 33 6.57 -12.82 -27.30
C ARG A 33 5.50 -12.63 -26.23
N LEU A 34 5.25 -13.64 -25.40
CA LEU A 34 4.29 -13.56 -24.31
C LEU A 34 4.68 -12.49 -23.29
N LEU A 35 5.95 -12.46 -22.88
CA LEU A 35 6.48 -11.45 -21.95
C LEU A 35 6.45 -10.04 -22.54
N SER A 36 6.64 -9.87 -23.85
CA SER A 36 6.52 -8.54 -24.48
C SER A 36 5.10 -7.98 -24.40
N ILE A 37 4.08 -8.83 -24.58
CA ILE A 37 2.67 -8.45 -24.36
C ILE A 37 2.43 -8.18 -22.87
N GLY A 38 3.01 -9.02 -22.00
CA GLY A 38 2.93 -8.84 -20.56
C GLY A 38 3.55 -7.56 -20.06
N LEU A 39 4.61 -7.06 -20.71
CA LEU A 39 5.23 -5.81 -20.36
C LEU A 39 4.30 -4.61 -20.63
N VAL A 40 3.57 -4.64 -21.74
CA VAL A 40 2.54 -3.64 -22.05
C VAL A 40 1.44 -3.66 -21.00
N LEU A 41 0.93 -4.85 -20.67
CA LEU A 41 -0.08 -5.00 -19.62
C LEU A 41 0.42 -4.52 -18.25
N ALA A 42 1.65 -4.87 -17.89
CA ALA A 42 2.27 -4.47 -16.64
C ALA A 42 2.45 -2.94 -16.56
N ALA A 43 2.83 -2.29 -17.66
CA ALA A 43 2.92 -0.83 -17.75
C ALA A 43 1.53 -0.17 -17.59
N VAL A 44 0.51 -0.69 -18.27
CA VAL A 44 -0.87 -0.21 -18.13
C VAL A 44 -1.36 -0.35 -16.70
N THR A 45 -1.14 -1.51 -16.06
CA THR A 45 -1.57 -1.71 -14.68
C THR A 45 -0.79 -0.85 -13.70
N PHE A 46 0.50 -0.61 -13.93
CA PHE A 46 1.30 0.32 -13.13
C PHE A 46 0.76 1.75 -13.22
N VAL A 47 0.46 2.25 -14.43
CA VAL A 47 -0.11 3.58 -14.63
C VAL A 47 -1.48 3.70 -13.95
N LEU A 48 -2.33 2.69 -14.10
CA LEU A 48 -3.63 2.66 -13.42
C LEU A 48 -3.46 2.69 -11.89
N GLY A 49 -2.57 1.87 -11.34
CA GLY A 49 -2.35 1.76 -9.90
C GLY A 49 -1.63 2.96 -9.27
N GLU A 50 -0.87 3.74 -10.04
CA GLU A 50 -0.14 4.90 -9.52
C GLU A 50 -0.92 6.21 -9.69
N PHE A 51 -1.68 6.38 -10.79
CA PHE A 51 -2.30 7.67 -11.10
C PHE A 51 -3.83 7.68 -11.00
N ILE A 52 -4.49 6.55 -11.29
CA ILE A 52 -5.95 6.48 -11.43
C ILE A 52 -6.57 5.91 -10.17
N ALA A 53 -6.14 4.73 -9.73
CA ALA A 53 -6.72 4.03 -8.58
C ALA A 53 -6.71 4.89 -7.30
N PRO A 54 -5.59 5.52 -6.86
CA PRO A 54 -5.58 6.31 -5.63
C PRO A 54 -6.60 7.47 -5.65
N ARG A 55 -6.73 8.15 -6.80
CA ARG A 55 -7.69 9.26 -6.95
C ARG A 55 -9.13 8.79 -6.96
N MET A 56 -9.40 7.59 -7.48
CA MET A 56 -10.73 7.03 -7.52
C MET A 56 -11.13 6.47 -6.15
N ASP A 57 -10.20 5.83 -5.45
CA ASP A 57 -10.40 5.35 -4.08
C ASP A 57 -10.68 6.51 -3.14
N GLU A 58 -9.92 7.60 -3.21
CA GLU A 58 -10.17 8.82 -2.40
C GLU A 58 -11.57 9.40 -2.66
N LYS A 59 -11.98 9.51 -3.94
CA LYS A 59 -13.33 9.97 -4.29
C LYS A 59 -14.43 9.00 -3.83
N ALA A 60 -14.18 7.70 -3.92
CA ALA A 60 -15.13 6.68 -3.48
C ALA A 60 -15.31 6.74 -1.97
N GLU A 61 -14.24 6.92 -1.21
CA GLU A 61 -14.29 7.10 0.24
C GLU A 61 -15.03 8.39 0.62
N GLN A 62 -14.77 9.51 -0.07
CA GLN A 62 -15.51 10.76 0.12
C GLN A 62 -17.01 10.57 -0.15
N LEU A 63 -17.39 9.94 -1.27
CA LEU A 63 -18.80 9.69 -1.59
C LEU A 63 -19.49 8.78 -0.56
N VAL A 64 -18.79 7.74 -0.10
CA VAL A 64 -19.30 6.85 0.95
C VAL A 64 -19.42 7.60 2.27
N ALA A 65 -18.47 8.47 2.60
CA ALA A 65 -18.48 9.29 3.80
C ALA A 65 -19.61 10.34 3.76
N GLU A 66 -19.87 10.98 2.61
CA GLU A 66 -20.99 11.90 2.42
C GLU A 66 -22.34 11.19 2.52
N ALA A 67 -22.47 10.01 1.89
CA ALA A 67 -23.69 9.20 1.96
C ALA A 67 -23.96 8.69 3.39
N LYS A 68 -22.91 8.30 4.11
CA LYS A 68 -22.96 7.90 5.53
C LYS A 68 -23.00 9.10 6.48
N GLY A 69 -22.66 10.30 6.01
CA GLY A 69 -22.48 11.52 6.80
C GLY A 69 -23.75 12.01 7.49
N LYS A 70 -24.93 11.55 7.05
CA LYS A 70 -26.19 11.74 7.79
C LYS A 70 -26.34 10.83 9.02
N GLN A 71 -25.46 9.85 9.21
CA GLN A 71 -25.48 8.90 10.34
C GLN A 71 -24.17 8.90 11.17
N PHE A 72 -23.13 9.64 10.77
CA PHE A 72 -21.77 9.56 11.33
C PHE A 72 -21.29 10.81 12.10
N GLU A 73 -22.19 11.73 12.48
CA GLU A 73 -21.86 12.92 13.29
C GLU A 73 -21.21 12.60 14.66
N GLY A 74 -21.34 11.38 15.17
CA GLY A 74 -20.76 10.97 16.46
C GLY A 74 -19.28 10.54 16.44
N VAL A 75 -18.72 10.15 15.29
CA VAL A 75 -17.35 9.58 15.21
C VAL A 75 -16.30 10.63 14.86
N LEU A 76 -16.65 11.70 14.13
CA LEU A 76 -15.73 12.82 13.86
C LEU A 76 -15.45 13.70 15.10
N GLN A 77 -16.22 13.58 16.17
CA GLN A 77 -15.98 14.33 17.41
C GLN A 77 -14.86 13.77 18.28
N SER A 78 -14.40 12.53 18.06
CA SER A 78 -13.33 11.94 18.88
C SER A 78 -11.92 12.41 18.50
N GLY A 79 -11.80 13.09 17.35
CA GLY A 79 -10.53 13.65 16.84
C GLY A 79 -9.49 12.58 16.45
N GLN A 80 -8.51 13.01 15.67
CA GLN A 80 -7.44 12.17 15.14
C GLN A 80 -6.18 12.31 15.99
N TRP A 81 -5.64 11.19 16.46
CA TRP A 81 -4.40 11.16 17.24
C TRP A 81 -3.17 10.98 16.34
N ILE A 82 -2.22 11.90 16.42
CA ILE A 82 -0.94 11.88 15.72
C ILE A 82 0.18 11.99 16.74
N ARG A 83 1.19 11.12 16.63
CA ARG A 83 2.41 11.18 17.44
C ARG A 83 3.56 11.66 16.56
N ASN A 84 4.34 12.63 17.04
CA ASN A 84 5.49 13.21 16.39
C ASN A 84 6.66 13.33 17.38
N ILE A 85 7.89 13.24 16.89
CA ILE A 85 9.10 13.43 17.71
C ILE A 85 9.80 14.69 17.22
N ARG A 86 10.04 15.66 18.10
CA ARG A 86 10.83 16.85 17.76
C ARG A 86 12.31 16.53 17.97
N GLU A 87 13.06 16.45 16.87
CA GLU A 87 14.52 16.19 16.88
C GLU A 87 15.31 17.27 17.64
N VAL A 88 14.81 18.51 17.71
CA VAL A 88 15.51 19.64 18.35
C VAL A 88 15.65 19.48 19.87
N ASP A 89 14.60 18.95 20.51
CA ASP A 89 14.50 18.90 21.98
C ASP A 89 14.28 17.46 22.52
N HIS A 90 14.36 16.45 21.65
CA HIS A 90 14.03 15.04 21.92
C HIS A 90 12.63 14.76 22.51
N THR A 91 11.75 15.76 22.57
CA THR A 91 10.40 15.60 23.14
C THR A 91 9.46 14.86 22.19
N VAL A 92 8.58 14.03 22.77
CA VAL A 92 7.49 13.36 22.06
C VAL A 92 6.23 14.23 22.15
N GLU A 93 5.64 14.58 21.01
CA GLU A 93 4.37 15.30 20.92
C GLU A 93 3.26 14.36 20.43
N THR A 94 2.15 14.31 21.18
CA THR A 94 0.95 13.57 20.81
C THR A 94 -0.20 14.56 20.66
N VAL A 95 -0.83 14.60 19.49
CA VAL A 95 -1.80 15.63 19.11
C VAL A 95 -3.09 14.98 18.70
N ASN A 96 -4.19 15.35 19.34
CA ASN A 96 -5.55 15.05 18.90
C ASN A 96 -6.07 16.23 18.08
N VAL A 97 -6.57 15.99 16.87
CA VAL A 97 -7.13 17.00 15.98
C VAL A 97 -8.53 16.61 15.53
N ALA A 98 -9.54 17.39 15.90
CA ALA A 98 -10.88 17.28 15.34
C ALA A 98 -11.03 18.21 14.13
N VAL A 99 -11.57 17.67 13.05
CA VAL A 99 -11.82 18.38 11.80
C VAL A 99 -13.33 18.44 11.58
N ALA A 100 -13.86 19.65 11.36
CA ALA A 100 -15.25 19.86 11.00
C ALA A 100 -15.52 19.47 9.54
N ALA A 101 -16.80 19.28 9.19
CA ALA A 101 -17.22 18.91 7.85
C ALA A 101 -16.83 19.93 6.76
N ASP A 102 -16.51 21.17 7.13
CA ASP A 102 -16.00 22.22 6.23
C ASP A 102 -14.47 22.17 6.03
N GLY A 103 -13.80 21.15 6.58
CA GLY A 103 -12.35 20.97 6.51
C GLY A 103 -11.54 21.83 7.48
N LYS A 104 -12.20 22.61 8.35
CA LYS A 104 -11.51 23.40 9.37
C LYS A 104 -11.19 22.57 10.60
N ILE A 105 -10.01 22.78 11.15
CA ILE A 105 -9.59 22.19 12.42
C ILE A 105 -10.28 22.98 13.55
N THR A 106 -11.08 22.29 14.36
CA THR A 106 -11.91 22.92 15.42
C THR A 106 -11.46 22.58 16.83
N HIS A 107 -10.87 21.42 17.09
CA HIS A 107 -10.34 21.11 18.42
C HIS A 107 -8.95 20.52 18.25
N VAL A 108 -7.97 21.10 18.93
CA VAL A 108 -6.61 20.56 18.99
C VAL A 108 -6.22 20.37 20.44
N THR A 109 -5.85 19.15 20.81
CA THR A 109 -5.23 18.85 22.09
C THR A 109 -3.84 18.29 21.87
N LEU A 110 -2.81 19.04 22.26
CA LEU A 110 -1.42 18.65 22.16
C LEU A 110 -0.88 18.27 23.54
N TYR A 111 -0.20 17.14 23.63
CA TYR A 111 0.54 16.68 24.78
C TYR A 111 2.02 16.60 24.42
N ARG A 112 2.90 17.17 25.24
CA ARG A 112 4.35 17.07 25.09
C ARG A 112 4.92 16.29 26.26
N PHE A 113 5.75 15.29 25.94
CA PHE A 113 6.41 14.44 26.92
C PHE A 113 7.93 14.59 26.82
N ASP A 114 8.61 14.45 27.96
CA ASP A 114 10.07 14.33 28.02
C ASP A 114 10.53 12.89 27.69
N ASP A 115 11.85 12.68 27.60
CA ASP A 115 12.47 11.36 27.36
C ASP A 115 12.09 10.32 28.44
N ALA A 116 11.75 10.77 29.65
CA ALA A 116 11.30 9.92 30.75
C ALA A 116 9.78 9.67 30.73
N SER A 117 9.09 10.02 29.63
CA SER A 117 7.63 9.90 29.46
C SER A 117 6.80 10.72 30.47
N ARG A 118 7.37 11.78 31.04
CA ARG A 118 6.65 12.72 31.91
C ARG A 118 6.03 13.83 31.06
N LEU A 119 4.82 14.22 31.42
CA LEU A 119 4.10 15.29 30.73
C LEU A 119 4.75 16.65 31.05
N LEU A 120 5.27 17.31 30.02
CA LEU A 120 5.86 18.66 30.09
C LEU A 120 4.83 19.75 29.82
N LEU A 121 3.93 19.51 28.87
CA LEU A 121 3.00 20.52 28.36
C LEU A 121 1.72 19.84 27.89
N ARG A 122 0.57 20.46 28.17
CA ARG A 122 -0.69 20.19 27.49
C ARG A 122 -1.21 21.49 26.91
N VAL A 123 -1.55 21.51 25.62
CA VAL A 123 -2.14 22.68 24.96
C VAL A 123 -3.50 22.27 24.39
N GLU A 124 -4.54 23.01 24.74
CA GLU A 124 -5.88 22.86 24.19
C GLU A 124 -6.24 24.08 23.38
N SER A 125 -6.80 23.91 22.18
CA SER A 125 -7.10 24.99 21.26
C SER A 125 -8.42 24.75 20.52
N ASN A 126 -9.19 25.82 20.30
CA ASN A 126 -10.46 25.80 19.56
C ASN A 126 -10.28 25.93 18.04
N GLY A 127 -9.04 26.00 17.57
CA GLY A 127 -8.76 25.98 16.15
C GLY A 127 -7.27 26.01 15.84
N ALA A 128 -6.93 25.64 14.62
CA ALA A 128 -5.56 25.74 14.12
C ALA A 128 -5.56 26.30 12.69
N GLN A 129 -4.65 27.24 12.42
CA GLN A 129 -4.40 27.77 11.09
C GLN A 129 -2.98 27.44 10.64
N TYR A 130 -2.83 26.93 9.42
CA TYR A 130 -1.51 26.64 8.86
C TYR A 130 -0.84 27.94 8.39
N LEU A 131 0.32 28.27 8.95
CA LEU A 131 1.08 29.49 8.62
C LEU A 131 2.09 29.29 7.48
N GLY A 132 2.27 28.04 7.02
CA GLY A 132 3.33 27.68 6.07
C GLY A 132 4.64 27.27 6.75
N ASP A 133 5.51 26.61 6.00
CA ASP A 133 6.82 26.14 6.48
C ASP A 133 6.72 25.25 7.74
N LYS A 134 5.74 24.33 7.73
CA LYS A 134 5.43 23.37 8.82
C LYS A 134 5.00 23.99 10.16
N ARG A 135 4.69 25.29 10.17
CA ARG A 135 4.21 26.02 11.35
C ARG A 135 2.69 26.16 11.36
N TRP A 136 2.12 26.08 12.56
CA TRP A 136 0.70 26.21 12.82
C TRP A 136 0.47 27.30 13.87
N ALA A 137 -0.61 28.06 13.73
CA ALA A 137 -1.12 28.96 14.76
C ALA A 137 -2.33 28.31 15.43
N LEU A 138 -2.19 27.96 16.72
CA LEU A 138 -3.30 27.55 17.56
C LEU A 138 -4.04 28.81 18.07
N LEU A 139 -5.35 28.85 17.87
CA LEU A 139 -6.22 29.98 18.23
C LEU A 139 -6.95 29.72 19.55
N ASP A 140 -6.94 30.71 20.44
CA ASP A 140 -7.50 30.59 21.79
C ASP A 140 -6.92 29.41 22.59
N ALA A 141 -5.59 29.27 22.53
CA ALA A 141 -4.90 28.16 23.15
C ALA A 141 -4.81 28.32 24.68
N THR A 142 -5.20 27.28 25.40
CA THR A 142 -4.99 27.11 26.84
C THR A 142 -3.80 26.18 27.04
N VAL A 143 -2.71 26.73 27.57
CA VAL A 143 -1.46 26.02 27.81
C VAL A 143 -1.36 25.68 29.29
N ILE A 144 -1.22 24.39 29.57
CA ILE A 144 -1.17 23.79 30.90
C ILE A 144 0.21 23.16 31.07
N GLU A 145 0.98 23.66 32.04
CA GLU A 145 2.33 23.22 32.36
C GLU A 145 2.32 22.56 33.75
N PRO A 146 2.47 21.23 33.83
CA PRO A 146 2.56 20.53 35.10
C PRO A 146 3.89 20.85 35.78
N GLY A 147 3.88 21.64 36.85
CA GLY A 147 5.05 21.87 37.70
C GLY A 147 5.18 20.81 38.80
N ALA A 148 6.35 20.75 39.44
CA ALA A 148 6.63 19.78 40.51
C ALA A 148 5.74 19.92 41.77
N SER A 149 5.08 21.07 41.95
CA SER A 149 4.22 21.34 43.12
C SER A 149 2.92 22.08 42.80
N ALA A 150 2.80 22.67 41.60
CA ALA A 150 1.59 23.36 41.16
C ALA A 150 1.46 23.29 39.63
N VAL A 151 0.22 23.25 39.13
CA VAL A 151 -0.07 23.28 37.70
C VAL A 151 -0.26 24.74 37.27
N THR A 152 0.52 25.19 36.29
CA THR A 152 0.38 26.54 35.73
C THR A 152 -0.50 26.48 34.49
N THR A 153 -1.56 27.29 34.45
CA THR A 153 -2.44 27.40 33.28
C THR A 153 -2.40 28.82 32.74
N ARG A 154 -2.05 29.00 31.47
CA ARG A 154 -2.09 30.29 30.76
C ARG A 154 -2.99 30.18 29.54
N ARG A 155 -3.83 31.19 29.33
CA ARG A 155 -4.62 31.31 28.10
C ARG A 155 -3.99 32.35 27.21
N VAL A 156 -3.69 31.98 25.98
CA VAL A 156 -3.07 32.84 24.97
C VAL A 156 -3.97 32.92 23.73
N PRO A 157 -4.22 34.11 23.17
CA PRO A 157 -5.07 34.24 21.99
C PRO A 157 -4.51 33.51 20.76
N ARG A 158 -3.18 33.45 20.67
CA ARG A 158 -2.46 32.79 19.58
C ARG A 158 -1.20 32.15 20.13
N TRP A 159 -1.00 30.87 19.82
CA TRP A 159 0.22 30.14 20.12
C TRP A 159 0.81 29.59 18.83
N GLU A 160 2.06 29.93 18.54
CA GLU A 160 2.76 29.40 17.37
C GLU A 160 3.38 28.05 17.69
N TRP A 161 2.95 27.05 16.94
CA TRP A 161 3.35 25.67 17.07
C TRP A 161 4.19 25.28 15.85
N ASP A 162 5.49 25.07 16.08
CA ASP A 162 6.35 24.44 15.10
C ASP A 162 6.18 22.92 15.14
N ALA A 163 5.15 22.46 14.44
CA ALA A 163 4.71 21.07 14.46
C ALA A 163 5.63 20.16 13.67
N GLY A 164 6.37 20.66 12.67
CA GLY A 164 7.05 19.80 11.69
C GLY A 164 6.10 18.97 10.80
N ILE A 165 4.79 19.04 11.04
CA ILE A 165 3.72 18.27 10.40
C ILE A 165 3.07 19.10 9.30
N GLN A 166 3.00 18.55 8.09
CA GLN A 166 2.26 19.16 6.99
C GLN A 166 0.77 18.77 7.04
N PRO A 167 -0.15 19.63 6.56
CA PRO A 167 -1.58 19.31 6.47
C PRO A 167 -1.88 17.99 5.73
N SER A 168 -1.03 17.63 4.76
CA SER A 168 -1.14 16.36 4.04
C SER A 168 -1.00 15.14 4.95
N VAL A 169 -0.30 15.22 6.08
CA VAL A 169 -0.13 14.12 7.04
C VAL A 169 -1.38 13.94 7.90
N LEU A 170 -2.08 15.04 8.24
CA LEU A 170 -3.34 15.01 8.97
C LEU A 170 -4.44 14.31 8.14
N ASN A 171 -4.45 14.46 6.81
CA ASN A 171 -5.47 13.82 5.98
C ASN A 171 -5.23 12.31 5.71
N VAL A 172 -4.13 11.73 6.19
CA VAL A 172 -3.65 10.41 5.75
C VAL A 172 -3.97 9.25 6.72
N SER A 173 -4.38 9.49 7.97
CA SER A 173 -4.58 8.37 8.93
C SER A 173 -5.75 7.43 8.61
N TYR A 174 -6.58 7.70 7.61
CA TYR A 174 -7.66 6.79 7.19
C TYR A 174 -7.35 6.00 5.91
N VAL A 175 -6.30 6.37 5.19
CA VAL A 175 -5.99 5.72 3.91
C VAL A 175 -5.16 4.47 4.18
N SER A 176 -5.70 3.31 3.86
CA SER A 176 -4.95 2.06 3.97
C SER A 176 -3.70 2.13 3.08
N PRO A 177 -2.52 1.65 3.52
CA PRO A 177 -1.27 1.74 2.75
C PRO A 177 -1.41 1.25 1.30
N GLU A 178 -2.32 0.32 1.07
CA GLU A 178 -2.63 -0.28 -0.23
C GLU A 178 -3.23 0.71 -1.25
N GLN A 179 -3.84 1.82 -0.81
CA GLN A 179 -4.48 2.84 -1.66
C GLN A 179 -3.55 4.02 -1.99
N MET A 180 -2.42 4.16 -1.28
CA MET A 180 -1.50 5.29 -1.43
C MET A 180 -0.64 5.18 -2.70
N THR A 181 -0.18 6.32 -3.22
CA THR A 181 0.81 6.32 -4.31
C THR A 181 2.15 5.77 -3.82
N ALA A 182 3.01 5.27 -4.72
CA ALA A 182 4.33 4.77 -4.33
C ALA A 182 5.19 5.88 -3.71
N ARG A 183 5.02 7.13 -4.18
CA ARG A 183 5.70 8.30 -3.63
C ARG A 183 5.23 8.62 -2.22
N ASP A 184 3.91 8.62 -2.00
CA ASP A 184 3.33 8.92 -0.69
C ASP A 184 3.69 7.84 0.33
N LEU A 185 3.67 6.57 -0.07
CA LEU A 185 4.13 5.45 0.75
C LEU A 185 5.57 5.65 1.24
N TRP A 186 6.48 6.02 0.35
CA TRP A 186 7.87 6.24 0.69
C TRP A 186 8.05 7.46 1.61
N ALA A 187 7.39 8.58 1.30
CA ALA A 187 7.46 9.79 2.12
C ALA A 187 6.91 9.56 3.53
N TYR A 188 5.79 8.83 3.64
CA TYR A 188 5.16 8.52 4.91
C TYR A 188 5.96 7.49 5.71
N ALA A 189 6.47 6.43 5.07
CA ALA A 189 7.35 5.46 5.73
C ALA A 189 8.60 6.13 6.34
N GLN A 190 9.23 7.05 5.61
CA GLN A 190 10.34 7.83 6.16
C GLN A 190 9.96 8.71 7.34
N HIS A 191 8.76 9.30 7.31
CA HIS A 191 8.26 10.08 8.43
C HIS A 191 8.07 9.20 9.68
N LEU A 192 7.55 7.97 9.52
CA LEU A 192 7.41 7.01 10.62
C LEU A 192 8.76 6.57 11.17
N HIS A 193 9.72 6.26 10.31
CA HIS A 193 11.09 5.90 10.71
C HIS A 193 11.75 7.01 11.54
N ARG A 194 11.64 8.28 11.10
CA ARG A 194 12.16 9.43 11.87
C ARG A 194 11.42 9.63 13.19
N SER A 195 10.14 9.29 13.24
CA SER A 195 9.31 9.36 14.44
C SER A 195 9.45 8.15 15.36
N GLY A 196 10.40 7.23 15.10
CA GLY A 196 10.58 6.01 15.89
C GLY A 196 9.36 5.09 15.92
N GLN A 197 8.50 5.17 14.90
CA GLN A 197 7.29 4.36 14.77
C GLN A 197 7.52 3.17 13.82
N VAL A 198 6.70 2.13 13.99
CA VAL A 198 6.77 0.92 13.15
C VAL A 198 6.27 1.25 11.74
N ALA A 199 7.20 1.37 10.79
CA ALA A 199 6.90 1.67 9.38
C ALA A 199 6.79 0.41 8.49
N ASP A 200 7.00 -0.78 9.05
CA ASP A 200 7.13 -2.06 8.33
C ASP A 200 6.00 -2.33 7.34
N ARG A 201 4.76 -2.00 7.73
CA ARG A 201 3.59 -2.18 6.86
C ARG A 201 3.62 -1.27 5.63
N TYR A 202 4.12 -0.05 5.77
CA TYR A 202 4.24 0.91 4.67
C TYR A 202 5.41 0.55 3.75
N ASP A 203 6.54 0.14 4.33
CA ASP A 203 7.68 -0.37 3.57
C ASP A 203 7.29 -1.60 2.75
N LEU A 204 6.59 -2.56 3.35
CA LEU A 204 6.11 -3.75 2.66
C LEU A 204 5.16 -3.39 1.50
N SER A 205 4.21 -2.48 1.72
CA SER A 205 3.27 -2.04 0.68
C SER A 205 3.98 -1.31 -0.46
N PHE A 206 4.99 -0.50 -0.16
CA PHE A 206 5.85 0.13 -1.17
C PHE A 206 6.53 -0.91 -2.05
N TRP A 207 7.21 -1.89 -1.44
CA TRP A 207 7.90 -2.95 -2.17
C TRP A 207 6.95 -3.83 -2.98
N LYS A 208 5.77 -4.17 -2.44
CA LYS A 208 4.73 -4.88 -3.18
C LYS A 208 4.27 -4.11 -4.41
N LYS A 209 4.06 -2.80 -4.28
CA LYS A 209 3.62 -1.95 -5.39
C LYS A 209 4.68 -1.90 -6.49
N LEU A 210 5.96 -1.80 -6.11
CA LEU A 210 7.08 -1.84 -7.04
C LEU A 210 7.25 -3.22 -7.72
N MET A 211 6.99 -4.31 -7.01
CA MET A 211 7.07 -5.68 -7.53
C MET A 211 5.82 -6.12 -8.31
N TYR A 212 4.74 -5.34 -8.28
CA TYR A 212 3.48 -5.70 -8.95
C TYR A 212 3.62 -5.94 -10.47
N PRO A 213 4.34 -5.10 -11.24
CA PRO A 213 4.61 -5.36 -12.66
C PRO A 213 5.32 -6.69 -12.90
N LEU A 214 6.27 -7.05 -12.03
CA LEU A 214 6.98 -8.34 -12.10
C LEU A 214 6.00 -9.51 -11.87
N THR A 215 5.08 -9.37 -10.93
CA THR A 215 4.03 -10.36 -10.69
C THR A 215 3.20 -10.65 -11.94
N VAL A 216 2.83 -9.61 -12.71
CA VAL A 216 2.10 -9.79 -13.99
C VAL A 216 2.89 -10.66 -14.95
N LEU A 217 4.21 -10.41 -15.09
CA LEU A 217 5.09 -11.19 -15.96
C LEU A 217 5.21 -12.64 -15.49
N VAL A 218 5.39 -12.88 -14.18
CA VAL A 218 5.45 -14.23 -13.60
C VAL A 218 4.14 -14.99 -13.85
N MET A 219 3.00 -14.33 -13.65
CA MET A 219 1.68 -14.90 -13.92
C MET A 219 1.47 -15.21 -15.40
N MET A 220 2.09 -14.48 -16.33
CA MET A 220 2.03 -14.82 -17.74
C MET A 220 2.98 -15.97 -18.08
N ALA A 221 4.19 -16.00 -17.51
CA ALA A 221 5.14 -17.09 -17.70
C ALA A 221 4.58 -18.44 -17.23
N LEU A 222 3.86 -18.47 -16.10
CA LEU A 222 3.18 -19.66 -15.58
C LEU A 222 2.09 -20.21 -16.52
N ALA A 223 1.51 -19.37 -17.36
CA ALA A 223 0.46 -19.79 -18.28
C ALA A 223 1.04 -20.53 -19.50
N LEU A 224 2.30 -20.31 -19.85
CA LEU A 224 2.90 -20.85 -21.07
C LEU A 224 2.95 -22.39 -21.10
N PRO A 225 3.32 -23.12 -20.03
CA PRO A 225 3.27 -24.58 -20.00
C PRO A 225 1.89 -25.17 -20.36
N PHE A 226 0.79 -24.45 -20.07
CA PHE A 226 -0.57 -24.90 -20.41
C PHE A 226 -0.84 -24.93 -21.92
N ALA A 227 -0.10 -24.15 -22.72
CA ALA A 227 -0.15 -24.20 -24.18
C ALA A 227 0.40 -25.52 -24.74
N TYR A 228 1.38 -26.11 -24.06
CA TYR A 228 2.06 -27.32 -24.52
C TYR A 228 1.38 -28.61 -24.08
N LEU A 229 0.61 -28.57 -23.00
CA LEU A 229 -0.19 -29.71 -22.55
C LEU A 229 -1.24 -30.02 -23.62
N HIS A 230 -1.09 -31.12 -24.37
CA HIS A 230 -2.09 -31.52 -25.36
C HIS A 230 -3.41 -31.87 -24.66
N ALA A 231 -4.47 -31.12 -24.96
CA ALA A 231 -5.82 -31.52 -24.63
C ALA A 231 -6.37 -32.28 -25.83
N ARG A 232 -6.66 -33.58 -25.69
CA ARG A 232 -7.70 -34.19 -26.52
C ARG A 232 -8.96 -33.33 -26.35
N SER A 233 -9.65 -33.01 -27.44
CA SER A 233 -10.82 -32.12 -27.49
C SER A 233 -11.71 -32.29 -26.25
N GLY A 234 -11.69 -31.31 -25.33
CA GLY A 234 -12.43 -31.36 -24.05
C GLY A 234 -11.70 -30.90 -22.78
N GLY A 235 -10.41 -30.53 -22.84
CA GLY A 235 -9.60 -30.24 -21.63
C GLY A 235 -9.45 -28.76 -21.21
N VAL A 236 -10.05 -27.79 -21.92
CA VAL A 236 -9.82 -26.35 -21.66
C VAL A 236 -10.27 -25.94 -20.26
N SER A 237 -11.45 -26.39 -19.80
CA SER A 237 -11.99 -26.04 -18.48
C SER A 237 -11.09 -26.51 -17.33
N VAL A 238 -10.47 -27.70 -17.46
CA VAL A 238 -9.53 -28.23 -16.45
C VAL A 238 -8.27 -27.37 -16.37
N LYS A 239 -7.76 -26.90 -17.51
CA LYS A 239 -6.60 -26.00 -17.55
C LYS A 239 -6.91 -24.63 -16.94
N VAL A 240 -8.08 -24.06 -17.29
CA VAL A 240 -8.54 -22.79 -16.70
C VAL A 240 -8.72 -22.94 -15.20
N PHE A 241 -9.32 -24.04 -14.72
CA PHE A 241 -9.43 -24.34 -13.30
C PHE A 241 -8.06 -24.45 -12.63
N GLY A 242 -7.11 -25.16 -13.23
CA GLY A 242 -5.72 -25.22 -12.76
C GLY A 242 -5.06 -23.84 -12.70
N GLY A 243 -5.31 -22.98 -13.69
CA GLY A 243 -4.86 -21.59 -13.69
C GLY A 243 -5.47 -20.76 -12.55
N ILE A 244 -6.77 -20.94 -12.27
CA ILE A 244 -7.44 -20.28 -11.13
C ILE A 244 -6.84 -20.76 -9.81
N MET A 245 -6.64 -22.07 -9.64
CA MET A 245 -6.03 -22.64 -8.43
C MET A 245 -4.59 -22.15 -8.22
N LEU A 246 -3.78 -22.05 -9.28
CA LEU A 246 -2.44 -21.47 -9.19
C LEU A 246 -2.49 -19.99 -8.81
N GLY A 247 -3.43 -19.23 -9.38
CA GLY A 247 -3.62 -17.81 -9.04
C GLY A 247 -4.05 -17.61 -7.60
N LEU A 248 -4.98 -18.43 -7.10
CA LEU A 248 -5.43 -18.41 -5.72
C LEU A 248 -4.29 -18.80 -4.76
N SER A 249 -3.54 -19.85 -5.11
CA SER A 249 -2.36 -20.28 -4.35
C SER A 249 -1.31 -19.17 -4.28
N PHE A 250 -1.11 -18.42 -5.37
CA PHE A 250 -0.21 -17.26 -5.36
C PHE A 250 -0.72 -16.17 -4.42
N ALA A 251 -2.01 -15.85 -4.46
CA ALA A 251 -2.61 -14.85 -3.58
C ALA A 251 -2.48 -15.25 -2.09
N LEU A 252 -2.71 -16.53 -1.77
CA LEU A 252 -2.55 -17.06 -0.41
C LEU A 252 -1.09 -17.03 0.05
N LEU A 253 -0.14 -17.47 -0.79
CA LEU A 253 1.28 -17.41 -0.47
C LEU A 253 1.75 -15.97 -0.29
N ASN A 254 1.33 -15.06 -1.17
CA ASN A 254 1.65 -13.64 -1.02
C ASN A 254 1.11 -13.08 0.31
N GLY A 255 -0.13 -13.42 0.69
CA GLY A 255 -0.69 -13.06 1.99
C GLY A 255 0.10 -13.64 3.17
N LEU A 256 0.48 -14.91 3.10
CA LEU A 256 1.28 -15.60 4.12
C LEU A 256 2.66 -14.95 4.29
N PHE A 257 3.42 -14.77 3.20
CA PHE A 257 4.72 -14.10 3.25
C PHE A 257 4.59 -12.69 3.78
N SER A 258 3.52 -11.96 3.44
CA SER A 258 3.28 -10.62 3.97
C SER A 258 3.12 -10.61 5.48
N GLN A 259 2.33 -11.53 6.04
CA GLN A 259 2.13 -11.62 7.48
C GLN A 259 3.39 -12.09 8.20
N LEU A 260 4.08 -13.10 7.66
CA LEU A 260 5.34 -13.59 8.22
C LEU A 260 6.45 -12.54 8.15
N GLY A 261 6.50 -11.74 7.09
CA GLY A 261 7.47 -10.67 6.91
C GLY A 261 7.26 -9.50 7.86
N LEU A 262 6.02 -9.25 8.31
CA LEU A 262 5.76 -8.26 9.36
C LEU A 262 6.13 -8.78 10.76
N LEU A 263 6.20 -10.10 10.94
CA LEU A 263 6.57 -10.72 12.22
C LEU A 263 8.07 -11.07 12.30
N SER A 264 8.74 -11.16 11.16
CA SER A 264 10.16 -11.51 11.06
C SER A 264 10.99 -10.28 10.73
N SER A 265 12.22 -10.21 11.23
CA SER A 265 13.18 -9.14 10.90
C SER A 265 13.77 -9.26 9.49
N MET A 266 13.05 -9.86 8.55
CA MET A 266 13.51 -10.04 7.17
C MET A 266 13.45 -8.73 6.39
N PRO A 267 14.36 -8.53 5.41
CA PRO A 267 14.25 -7.39 4.51
C PRO A 267 12.91 -7.38 3.75
N MET A 268 12.16 -6.28 3.82
CA MET A 268 10.83 -6.14 3.20
C MET A 268 10.84 -6.38 1.68
N VAL A 269 11.96 -6.10 1.01
CA VAL A 269 12.20 -6.44 -0.39
C VAL A 269 12.06 -7.93 -0.64
N LEU A 270 12.68 -8.74 0.21
CA LEU A 270 12.70 -10.20 0.07
C LEU A 270 11.32 -10.78 0.34
N VAL A 271 10.64 -10.26 1.36
CA VAL A 271 9.26 -10.63 1.70
C VAL A 271 8.32 -10.37 0.50
N ALA A 272 8.42 -9.19 -0.11
CA ALA A 272 7.59 -8.82 -1.26
C ALA A 272 7.95 -9.61 -2.54
N ALA A 273 9.22 -9.95 -2.74
CA ALA A 273 9.70 -10.64 -3.93
C ALA A 273 9.58 -12.17 -3.83
N ALA A 274 9.57 -12.75 -2.63
CA ALA A 274 9.62 -14.20 -2.41
C ALA A 274 8.51 -14.98 -3.13
N PRO A 275 7.22 -14.58 -3.08
CA PRO A 275 6.17 -15.27 -3.84
C PRO A 275 6.46 -15.23 -5.34
N SER A 276 6.82 -14.08 -5.90
CA SER A 276 7.09 -13.92 -7.32
C SER A 276 8.29 -14.77 -7.77
N LEU A 277 9.37 -14.83 -6.98
CA LEU A 277 10.54 -15.66 -7.27
C LEU A 277 10.24 -17.16 -7.19
N LEU A 278 9.44 -17.58 -6.20
CA LEU A 278 9.01 -18.97 -6.06
C LEU A 278 8.19 -19.39 -7.29
N TYR A 279 7.22 -18.58 -7.69
CA TYR A 279 6.38 -18.89 -8.84
C TYR A 279 7.11 -18.76 -10.17
N LEU A 280 8.10 -17.87 -10.29
CA LEU A 280 8.98 -17.83 -11.45
C LEU A 280 9.79 -19.13 -11.57
N SER A 281 10.27 -19.67 -10.44
CA SER A 281 10.97 -20.95 -10.38
C SER A 281 10.05 -22.11 -10.78
N VAL A 282 8.80 -22.12 -10.30
CA VAL A 282 7.78 -23.09 -10.70
C VAL A 282 7.50 -23.00 -12.21
N ALA A 283 7.35 -21.78 -12.76
CA ALA A 283 7.13 -21.57 -14.18
C ALA A 283 8.30 -22.10 -15.03
N PHE A 284 9.54 -21.84 -14.59
CA PHE A 284 10.73 -22.32 -15.26
C PHE A 284 10.83 -23.84 -15.23
N LEU A 285 10.61 -24.47 -14.07
CA LEU A 285 10.61 -25.93 -13.93
C LEU A 285 9.52 -26.58 -14.79
N ALA A 286 8.31 -26.02 -14.78
CA ALA A 286 7.21 -26.49 -15.61
C ALA A 286 7.54 -26.41 -17.10
N LEU A 287 8.17 -25.31 -17.55
CA LEU A 287 8.61 -25.16 -18.94
C LEU A 287 9.67 -26.22 -19.28
N VAL A 288 10.70 -26.40 -18.46
CA VAL A 288 11.76 -27.40 -18.71
C VAL A 288 11.20 -28.82 -18.74
N TRP A 289 10.27 -29.14 -17.83
CA TRP A 289 9.61 -30.44 -17.80
C TRP A 289 8.85 -30.71 -19.10
N VAL A 290 8.02 -29.76 -19.52
CA VAL A 290 7.29 -29.84 -20.79
C VAL A 290 8.23 -30.06 -21.98
N LEU A 291 9.38 -29.38 -22.01
CA LEU A 291 10.37 -29.50 -23.09
C LEU A 291 11.14 -30.81 -23.12
N ARG A 292 11.19 -31.55 -22.01
CA ARG A 292 11.79 -32.89 -21.99
C ARG A 292 10.79 -33.97 -22.38
N VAL A 293 9.50 -33.72 -22.17
CA VAL A 293 8.44 -34.71 -22.42
C VAL A 293 7.90 -34.64 -23.87
N HIS A 294 8.15 -33.56 -24.62
CA HIS A 294 7.61 -33.29 -25.97
C HIS A 294 8.63 -32.72 -26.96
#